data_AF-A0A0P9FE57-F1
#
_entry.id   AF-A0A0P9FE57-F1
#
_cell.length_a   1.000
_cell.length_b   1.000
_cell.length_c   1.000
_cell.angle_alpha   90.00
_cell.angle_beta   90.00
_cell.angle_gamma   90.00
#
_symmetry.space_group_name_H-M   'P 1'
#
loop_
_entity.id
_entity.type
_entity.pdbx_description
1 polymer ?
#
loop_
_entity_poly.entity_id
_entity_poly.type
_entity_poly.pdbx_seq_one_letter_code
_entity_poly.pdbx_strand_id
1 'polypeptide(L)'
;MARPSSSDTCLGQLEALFTWLQDPSIRHLNKRSREKEHAKGRLDQNTNRNLSLARTNFVAGWGTLLPWVREGAVETLLAAYCRSRACRTSYSHYDKLTYRTLCGPIGRFIEQREAELAAEENDASPYVQVVELVRAIEVASSYSSSPTDPDAVRLWATAFMSASGITRVKLERLKAEAQRDLVYEVRVVLAGVKECIHAGWSLDRVLLSADIVFSRAYAATQPPSTRFDKLVNILDCLIILYRSSANTAADVEQLEKARALLDHRMPVGVHPVVLTRRVGEVHFAGLPLDQQVAAVENARDLLFSMCREHHEQKPLPSSSVLLEHFFAALQHPELLRGARLGLEQNAAYSSSSPPSPAPLVDSTWPAYLAQRPDWRLPRAAQTPHHYS
;
A
#
# COMPACT_ATOMS: atom_id res chain seq x y z
N MET A 1 24.94 0.62 4.28
CA MET A 1 24.30 0.42 2.96
C MET A 1 22.85 0.84 3.09
N ALA A 2 22.43 1.90 2.38
CA ALA A 2 21.05 2.36 2.45
C ALA A 2 20.12 1.28 1.87
N ARG A 3 19.04 0.94 2.58
CA ARG A 3 17.98 0.10 2.01
C ARG A 3 17.46 0.80 0.74
N PRO A 4 17.23 0.08 -0.37
CA PRO A 4 16.61 0.66 -1.56
C PRO A 4 15.29 1.33 -1.14
N SER A 5 15.03 2.52 -1.67
CA SER A 5 13.83 3.25 -1.29
C SER A 5 12.59 2.48 -1.75
N SER A 6 11.49 2.54 -1.00
CA SER A 6 10.20 1.96 -1.44
C SER A 6 9.76 2.50 -2.81
N SER A 7 10.19 3.72 -3.14
CA SER A 7 10.04 4.33 -4.47
C SER A 7 10.71 3.53 -5.58
N ASP A 8 11.92 3.01 -5.36
CA ASP A 8 12.63 2.21 -6.37
C ASP A 8 11.91 0.90 -6.64
N THR A 9 11.34 0.30 -5.58
CA THR A 9 10.54 -0.93 -5.69
C THR A 9 9.28 -0.69 -6.50
N CYS A 10 8.51 0.36 -6.18
CA CYS A 10 7.28 0.69 -6.91
C CYS A 10 7.55 1.05 -8.38
N LEU A 11 8.66 1.74 -8.69
CA LEU A 11 9.03 2.04 -10.07
C LEU A 11 9.34 0.75 -10.85
N GLY A 12 10.13 -0.15 -10.28
CA GLY A 12 10.43 -1.46 -10.88
C GLY A 12 9.16 -2.29 -11.12
N GLN A 13 8.23 -2.28 -10.16
CA GLN A 13 6.92 -2.94 -10.31
C GLN A 13 6.10 -2.33 -11.46
N LEU A 14 6.05 -0.99 -11.53
CA LEU A 14 5.33 -0.26 -12.58
C LEU A 14 5.90 -0.56 -13.97
N GLU A 15 7.22 -0.52 -14.12
CA GLU A 15 7.86 -0.84 -15.41
C GLU A 15 7.57 -2.27 -15.86
N ALA A 16 7.68 -3.23 -14.94
CA ALA A 16 7.36 -4.63 -15.21
C ALA A 16 5.90 -4.78 -15.66
N LEU A 17 4.95 -4.14 -14.98
CA LEU A 17 3.53 -4.19 -15.31
C LEU A 17 3.24 -3.62 -16.71
N PHE A 18 3.86 -2.50 -17.09
CA PHE A 18 3.73 -1.97 -18.45
C PHE A 18 4.23 -2.97 -19.49
N THR A 19 5.37 -3.62 -19.24
CA THR A 19 5.89 -4.67 -20.13
C THR A 19 4.94 -5.86 -20.21
N TRP A 20 4.41 -6.35 -19.09
CA TRP A 20 3.50 -7.49 -19.07
C TRP A 20 2.16 -7.19 -19.76
N LEU A 21 1.68 -5.94 -19.65
CA LEU A 21 0.48 -5.48 -20.34
C LEU A 21 0.68 -5.37 -21.85
N GLN A 22 1.89 -5.10 -22.33
CA GLN A 22 2.22 -5.04 -23.76
C GLN A 22 2.29 -6.40 -24.44
N ASP A 23 2.55 -7.47 -23.67
CA ASP A 23 2.74 -8.82 -24.21
C ASP A 23 1.46 -9.35 -24.90
N PRO A 24 1.50 -9.59 -26.22
CA PRO A 24 0.36 -10.11 -26.97
C PRO A 24 0.19 -11.63 -26.81
N SER A 25 1.22 -12.37 -26.40
CA SER A 25 1.21 -13.85 -26.34
C SER A 25 0.16 -14.39 -25.36
N ILE A 26 -0.18 -13.59 -24.36
CA ILE A 26 -1.15 -13.94 -23.31
C ILE A 26 -2.58 -13.49 -23.70
N ARG A 27 -2.75 -12.78 -24.83
CA ARG A 27 -4.06 -12.30 -25.32
C ARG A 27 -4.72 -13.37 -26.19
N HIS A 28 -5.11 -14.50 -25.59
CA HIS A 28 -5.82 -15.60 -26.26
C HIS A 28 -7.23 -15.19 -26.72
N LEU A 29 -7.31 -14.49 -27.85
CA LEU A 29 -8.55 -14.25 -28.58
C LEU A 29 -8.68 -15.30 -29.68
N ASN A 30 -9.75 -16.08 -29.62
CA ASN A 30 -10.13 -17.06 -30.63
C ASN A 30 -10.07 -16.45 -32.04
N LYS A 31 -9.29 -17.08 -32.92
CA LYS A 31 -9.17 -16.75 -34.36
C LYS A 31 -10.56 -16.71 -35.01
N ARG A 32 -11.09 -15.52 -35.29
CA ARG A 32 -12.26 -15.37 -36.18
C ARG A 32 -12.11 -14.13 -37.07
N SER A 33 -12.12 -14.38 -38.38
CA SER A 33 -12.10 -13.46 -39.54
C SER A 33 -10.83 -12.61 -39.74
N ARG A 34 -10.25 -12.69 -40.95
CA ARG A 34 -9.09 -11.89 -41.42
C ARG A 34 -9.32 -10.37 -41.32
N GLU A 35 -10.55 -9.90 -41.52
CA GLU A 35 -10.86 -8.46 -41.39
C GLU A 35 -10.74 -7.98 -39.94
N LYS A 36 -11.08 -8.84 -38.98
CA LYS A 36 -10.91 -8.54 -37.55
C LYS A 36 -9.44 -8.55 -37.16
N GLU A 37 -8.57 -9.29 -37.86
CA GLU A 37 -7.13 -9.32 -37.60
C GLU A 37 -6.45 -7.98 -37.91
N HIS A 38 -6.78 -7.31 -39.02
CA HIS A 38 -6.21 -5.99 -39.33
C HIS A 38 -6.68 -4.89 -38.37
N ALA A 39 -7.97 -4.86 -38.02
CA ALA A 39 -8.48 -3.92 -37.03
C ALA A 39 -7.85 -4.16 -35.64
N LYS A 40 -7.70 -5.43 -35.25
CA LYS A 40 -7.02 -5.82 -34.01
C LYS A 40 -5.55 -5.39 -34.01
N GLY A 41 -4.81 -5.62 -35.09
CA GLY A 41 -3.40 -5.23 -35.19
C GLY A 41 -3.18 -3.73 -34.98
N ARG A 42 -4.05 -2.88 -35.55
CA ARG A 42 -4.01 -1.42 -35.32
C ARG A 42 -4.31 -1.05 -33.87
N LEU A 43 -5.30 -1.70 -33.25
CA LEU A 43 -5.64 -1.46 -31.85
C LEU A 43 -4.48 -1.87 -30.92
N ASP A 44 -3.91 -3.05 -31.12
CA ASP A 44 -2.78 -3.57 -30.33
C ASP A 44 -1.56 -2.65 -30.46
N GLN A 45 -1.24 -2.17 -31.67
CA GLN A 45 -0.16 -1.20 -31.91
C GLN A 45 -0.39 0.12 -31.17
N ASN A 46 -1.61 0.67 -31.26
CA ASN A 46 -1.97 1.91 -30.56
C ASN A 46 -1.90 1.75 -29.03
N THR A 47 -2.42 0.64 -28.49
CA THR A 47 -2.33 0.32 -27.07
C THR A 47 -0.88 0.21 -26.63
N ASN A 48 -0.04 -0.53 -27.35
CA ASN A 48 1.37 -0.70 -26.98
C ASN A 48 2.14 0.61 -27.05
N ARG A 49 1.87 1.46 -28.05
CA ARG A 49 2.43 2.81 -28.14
C ARG A 49 2.02 3.67 -26.93
N ASN A 50 0.76 3.64 -26.53
CA ASN A 50 0.26 4.38 -25.38
C ASN A 50 0.87 3.90 -24.06
N LEU A 51 1.00 2.59 -23.88
CA LEU A 51 1.65 2.00 -22.70
C LEU A 51 3.14 2.39 -22.63
N SER A 52 3.86 2.36 -23.76
CA SER A 52 5.26 2.81 -23.82
C SER A 52 5.39 4.29 -23.46
N LEU A 53 4.53 5.14 -24.03
CA LEU A 53 4.53 6.58 -23.73
C LEU A 53 4.22 6.83 -22.25
N ALA A 54 3.23 6.12 -21.69
CA ALA A 54 2.88 6.22 -20.28
C ALA A 54 4.06 5.82 -19.38
N ARG A 55 4.74 4.71 -19.69
CA ARG A 55 5.95 4.27 -18.98
C ARG A 55 7.03 5.34 -19.01
N THR A 56 7.38 5.88 -20.19
CA THR A 56 8.39 6.95 -20.32
C THR A 56 8.05 8.17 -19.46
N ASN A 57 6.79 8.59 -19.46
CA ASN A 57 6.34 9.72 -18.66
C ASN A 57 6.40 9.42 -17.15
N PHE A 58 6.08 8.20 -16.72
CA PHE A 58 6.26 7.79 -15.33
C PHE A 58 7.71 7.82 -14.91
N VAL A 59 8.63 7.26 -15.70
CA VAL A 59 10.07 7.28 -15.40
C VAL A 59 10.58 8.72 -15.26
N ALA A 60 10.20 9.61 -16.18
CA ALA A 60 10.60 11.01 -16.14
C ALA A 60 9.98 11.78 -14.95
N GLY A 61 8.72 11.50 -14.61
CA GLY A 61 7.97 12.20 -13.57
C GLY A 61 8.04 11.59 -12.18
N TRP A 62 8.62 10.40 -12.01
CA TRP A 62 8.48 9.59 -10.79
C TRP A 62 8.90 10.32 -9.51
N GLY A 63 10.05 10.99 -9.55
CA GLY A 63 10.59 11.77 -8.42
C GLY A 63 9.65 12.87 -7.94
N THR A 64 8.84 13.43 -8.83
CA THR A 64 7.88 14.52 -8.52
C THR A 64 6.56 14.05 -7.92
N LEU A 65 6.26 12.75 -8.04
CA LEU A 65 5.03 12.18 -7.48
C LEU A 65 5.15 12.01 -5.96
N LEU A 66 4.01 12.07 -5.28
CA LEU A 66 3.91 11.73 -3.86
C LEU A 66 3.86 10.21 -3.70
N PRO A 67 4.34 9.63 -2.58
CA PRO A 67 4.40 8.18 -2.41
C PRO A 67 3.07 7.45 -2.65
N TRP A 68 1.96 7.88 -2.05
CA TRP A 68 0.66 7.21 -2.26
C TRP A 68 0.13 7.34 -3.70
N VAL A 69 0.60 8.35 -4.46
CA VAL A 69 0.31 8.46 -5.91
C VAL A 69 1.05 7.38 -6.68
N ARG A 70 2.33 7.17 -6.34
CA ARG A 70 3.16 6.10 -6.91
C ARG A 70 2.56 4.72 -6.61
N GLU A 71 2.21 4.48 -5.36
CA GLU A 71 1.56 3.23 -4.92
C GLU A 71 0.22 3.00 -5.62
N GLY A 72 -0.64 4.02 -5.67
CA GLY A 72 -1.95 3.90 -6.32
C GLY A 72 -1.86 3.69 -7.84
N ALA A 73 -0.81 4.20 -8.50
CA ALA A 73 -0.54 3.90 -9.90
C ALA A 73 -0.19 2.41 -10.10
N VAL A 74 0.66 1.84 -9.23
CA VAL A 74 0.98 0.40 -9.22
C VAL A 74 -0.27 -0.44 -8.95
N GLU A 75 -1.04 -0.11 -7.92
CA GLU A 75 -2.31 -0.78 -7.58
C GLU A 75 -3.28 -0.79 -8.77
N THR A 76 -3.40 0.34 -9.48
CA THR A 76 -4.27 0.46 -10.65
C THR A 76 -3.78 -0.42 -11.82
N LEU A 77 -2.47 -0.47 -12.05
CA LEU A 77 -1.86 -1.31 -13.08
C LEU A 77 -1.98 -2.80 -12.74
N LEU A 78 -1.82 -3.20 -11.48
CA LEU A 78 -2.08 -4.56 -11.01
C LEU A 78 -3.53 -4.97 -11.27
N ALA A 79 -4.49 -4.12 -10.91
CA ALA A 79 -5.90 -4.37 -11.17
C ALA A 79 -6.22 -4.43 -12.67
N ALA A 80 -5.57 -3.59 -13.49
CA ALA A 80 -5.70 -3.64 -14.95
C ALA A 80 -5.13 -4.94 -15.52
N TYR A 81 -3.97 -5.38 -15.03
CA TYR A 81 -3.36 -6.66 -15.41
C TYR A 81 -4.31 -7.82 -15.08
N CYS A 82 -4.78 -7.95 -13.83
CA CYS A 82 -5.67 -9.05 -13.43
C CYS A 82 -6.94 -9.09 -14.29
N ARG A 83 -7.60 -7.93 -14.47
CA ARG A 83 -8.83 -7.85 -15.30
C ARG A 83 -8.60 -8.21 -16.76
N SER A 84 -7.45 -7.84 -17.32
CA SER A 84 -7.12 -8.18 -18.70
C SER A 84 -6.96 -9.68 -18.94
N ARG A 85 -6.63 -10.44 -17.89
CA ARG A 85 -6.50 -11.91 -17.96
C ARG A 85 -7.84 -12.60 -17.78
N ALA A 86 -8.69 -12.09 -16.89
CA ALA A 86 -10.01 -12.67 -16.66
C ALA A 86 -11.02 -12.40 -17.78
N CYS A 87 -11.02 -11.20 -18.37
CA CYS A 87 -12.03 -10.80 -19.35
C CYS A 87 -11.46 -10.83 -20.78
N ARG A 88 -11.85 -11.84 -21.57
CA ARG A 88 -11.42 -11.94 -22.98
C ARG A 88 -12.00 -10.84 -23.88
N THR A 89 -12.97 -10.05 -23.43
CA THR A 89 -13.79 -9.19 -24.31
C THR A 89 -13.63 -7.68 -24.11
N SER A 90 -12.97 -7.20 -23.03
CA SER A 90 -12.94 -5.77 -22.72
C SER A 90 -11.54 -5.15 -22.86
N TYR A 91 -11.17 -4.74 -24.07
CA TYR A 91 -9.99 -3.90 -24.35
C TYR A 91 -10.23 -2.42 -24.05
N SER A 92 -11.46 -2.02 -23.73
CA SER A 92 -11.93 -0.62 -23.61
C SER A 92 -11.45 0.11 -22.35
N HIS A 93 -10.43 -0.40 -21.67
CA HIS A 93 -9.89 0.20 -20.46
C HIS A 93 -8.40 0.57 -20.56
N TYR A 94 -7.71 0.14 -21.62
CA TYR A 94 -6.28 0.42 -21.80
C TYR A 94 -6.00 1.86 -22.22
N ASP A 95 -6.94 2.48 -22.91
CA ASP A 95 -6.96 3.91 -23.22
C ASP A 95 -6.92 4.79 -21.95
N LYS A 96 -7.35 4.24 -20.80
CA LYS A 96 -7.30 4.90 -19.49
C LYS A 96 -6.01 4.65 -18.72
N LEU A 97 -5.05 3.87 -19.23
CA LEU A 97 -3.76 3.62 -18.58
C LEU A 97 -2.68 4.63 -19.00
N THR A 98 -3.07 5.90 -19.12
CA THR A 98 -2.12 6.99 -19.41
C THR A 98 -1.55 7.56 -18.12
N TYR A 99 -0.37 8.20 -18.19
CA TYR A 99 0.23 8.91 -17.05
C TYR A 99 -0.76 9.88 -16.39
N ARG A 100 -1.46 10.69 -17.19
CA ARG A 100 -2.43 11.67 -16.71
C ARG A 100 -3.63 11.01 -16.04
N THR A 101 -4.16 9.93 -16.62
CA THR A 101 -5.34 9.23 -16.07
C THR A 101 -5.00 8.43 -14.81
N LEU A 102 -3.79 7.89 -14.71
CA LEU A 102 -3.34 7.17 -13.52
C LEU A 102 -2.99 8.13 -12.37
N CYS A 103 -2.43 9.31 -12.66
CA CYS A 103 -2.13 10.32 -11.64
C CYS A 103 -3.35 11.16 -11.23
N GLY A 104 -4.28 11.44 -12.17
CA GLY A 104 -5.37 12.40 -12.00
C GLY A 104 -6.33 12.11 -10.84
N PRO A 105 -6.82 10.87 -10.66
CA PRO A 105 -7.67 10.50 -9.52
C PRO A 105 -6.96 10.61 -8.17
N ILE A 106 -5.62 10.59 -8.16
CA ILE A 106 -4.80 10.46 -6.95
C ILE A 106 -4.15 11.80 -6.55
N GLY A 107 -4.14 12.80 -7.44
CA GLY A 107 -3.77 14.17 -7.10
C GLY A 107 -3.72 15.13 -8.30
N ARG A 108 -3.83 16.43 -8.03
CA ARG A 108 -3.63 17.47 -9.05
C ARG A 108 -2.17 17.48 -9.50
N PHE A 109 -1.97 17.45 -10.82
CA PHE A 109 -0.67 17.73 -11.42
C PHE A 109 -0.49 19.25 -11.39
N ILE A 110 0.41 19.74 -10.54
CA ILE A 110 0.79 21.15 -10.52
C ILE A 110 2.13 21.21 -11.24
N GLU A 111 2.13 21.81 -12.43
CA GLU A 111 3.37 22.13 -13.12
C GLU A 111 4.17 23.17 -12.31
N GLN A 112 5.48 23.03 -12.41
CA GLN A 112 6.55 23.77 -11.73
C GLN A 112 6.17 25.18 -11.25
N ARG A 113 5.76 25.27 -9.97
CA ARG A 113 5.54 26.54 -9.24
C ARG A 113 6.57 26.77 -8.12
N GLU A 114 7.64 25.97 -8.04
CA GLU A 114 8.61 25.98 -6.92
C GLU A 114 9.20 27.38 -6.66
N ALA A 115 9.52 28.14 -7.71
CA ALA A 115 10.07 29.50 -7.58
C ALA A 115 9.05 30.51 -7.04
N GLU A 116 7.78 30.40 -7.46
CA GLU A 116 6.72 31.28 -6.96
C GLU A 116 6.38 30.95 -5.50
N LEU A 117 6.33 29.66 -5.16
CA LEU A 117 6.13 29.23 -3.77
C LEU A 117 7.27 29.70 -2.87
N ALA A 118 8.52 29.67 -3.35
CA ALA A 118 9.65 30.20 -2.60
C ALA A 118 9.55 31.71 -2.34
N ALA A 119 8.93 32.48 -3.23
CA ALA A 119 8.74 33.92 -3.07
C ALA A 119 7.59 34.27 -2.09
N GLU A 120 6.59 33.39 -1.96
CA GLU A 120 5.43 33.54 -1.06
C GLU A 120 5.69 32.97 0.35
N GLU A 121 6.85 32.35 0.56
CA GLU A 121 7.15 31.58 1.76
C GLU A 121 7.46 32.47 2.98
N ASN A 122 6.86 32.14 4.13
CA ASN A 122 7.15 32.75 5.41
C ASN A 122 7.84 31.75 6.35
N ASP A 123 8.45 32.25 7.44
CA ASP A 123 9.17 31.41 8.42
C ASP A 123 8.28 30.35 9.09
N ALA A 124 6.95 30.53 9.06
CA ALA A 124 5.99 29.59 9.61
C ALA A 124 5.61 28.47 8.63
N SER A 125 6.09 28.49 7.38
CA SER A 125 5.72 27.48 6.38
C SER A 125 6.15 26.07 6.84
N PRO A 126 5.38 25.02 6.52
CA PRO A 126 5.78 23.65 6.82
C PRO A 126 7.13 23.27 6.20
N TYR A 127 7.47 23.82 5.03
CA TYR A 127 8.75 23.52 4.38
C TYR A 127 9.93 24.12 5.14
N VAL A 128 9.84 25.40 5.56
CA VAL A 128 10.88 26.05 6.36
C VAL A 128 11.12 25.27 7.66
N GLN A 129 10.05 24.88 8.35
CA GLN A 129 10.15 24.05 9.56
C GLN A 129 10.86 22.72 9.30
N VAL A 130 10.59 22.05 8.18
CA VAL A 130 11.29 20.81 7.81
C VAL A 130 12.77 21.07 7.56
N VAL A 131 13.13 22.14 6.84
CA VAL A 131 14.52 22.53 6.58
C VAL A 131 15.28 22.77 7.89
N GLU A 132 14.68 23.50 8.82
CA GLU A 132 15.26 23.77 10.14
C GLU A 132 15.48 22.49 10.95
N LEU A 133 14.52 21.56 10.92
CA LEU A 133 14.63 20.28 11.60
C LEU A 133 15.70 19.39 10.97
N VAL A 134 15.81 19.34 9.65
CA VAL A 134 16.88 18.59 8.95
C VAL A 134 18.25 19.16 9.32
N ARG A 135 18.40 20.49 9.34
CA ARG A 135 19.63 21.14 9.80
C ARG A 135 19.94 20.82 11.26
N ALA A 136 18.92 20.77 12.12
CA ALA A 136 19.10 20.38 13.52
C ALA A 136 19.54 18.91 13.66
N ILE A 137 19.08 18.01 12.77
CA ILE A 137 19.54 16.61 12.70
C ILE A 137 21.02 16.56 12.31
N GLU A 138 21.43 17.31 11.29
CA GLU A 138 22.85 17.40 10.89
C GLU A 138 23.74 17.91 12.03
N VAL A 139 23.32 18.99 12.71
CA VAL A 139 24.06 19.53 13.86
C VAL A 139 24.11 18.51 15.00
N ALA A 140 23.00 17.84 15.32
CA ALA A 140 22.97 16.81 16.36
C ALA A 140 23.96 15.68 16.05
N SER A 141 24.06 15.24 14.79
CA SER A 141 24.96 14.15 14.39
C SER A 141 26.44 14.45 14.62
N SER A 142 26.84 15.72 14.66
CA SER A 142 28.22 16.13 14.96
C SER A 142 28.67 15.78 16.39
N TYR A 143 27.72 15.53 17.30
CA TYR A 143 27.99 15.07 18.66
C TYR A 143 28.07 13.55 18.78
N SER A 144 27.88 12.79 17.68
CA SER A 144 28.05 11.33 17.69
C SER A 144 29.52 10.96 17.95
N SER A 145 29.73 9.90 18.73
CA SER A 145 31.05 9.31 18.94
C SER A 145 31.56 8.53 17.71
N SER A 146 30.66 8.20 16.78
CA SER A 146 31.00 7.50 15.54
C SER A 146 31.45 8.50 14.48
N PRO A 147 32.66 8.35 13.91
CA PRO A 147 33.19 9.29 12.92
C PRO A 147 32.46 9.24 11.57
N THR A 148 31.71 8.16 11.28
CA THR A 148 30.99 7.99 10.01
C THR A 148 29.59 8.60 10.02
N ASP A 149 29.03 8.84 11.21
CA ASP A 149 27.64 9.28 11.36
C ASP A 149 27.38 10.66 10.74
N PRO A 150 28.26 11.68 10.91
CA PRO A 150 28.03 12.98 10.29
C PRO A 150 27.98 12.91 8.76
N ASP A 151 28.79 12.07 8.14
CA ASP A 151 28.85 11.92 6.69
C ASP A 151 27.60 11.22 6.16
N ALA A 152 27.16 10.16 6.86
CA ALA A 152 25.92 9.45 6.55
C ALA A 152 24.69 10.37 6.68
N VAL A 153 24.63 11.20 7.72
CA VAL A 153 23.53 12.16 7.94
C VAL A 153 23.52 13.25 6.86
N ARG A 154 24.68 13.77 6.43
CA ARG A 154 24.73 14.75 5.32
C ARG A 154 24.26 14.15 3.99
N LEU A 155 24.65 12.90 3.71
CA LEU A 155 24.17 12.19 2.53
C LEU A 155 22.65 11.97 2.59
N TRP A 156 22.14 11.57 3.75
CA TRP A 156 20.71 11.45 4.01
C TRP A 156 19.99 12.78 3.81
N ALA A 157 20.45 13.87 4.41
CA ALA A 157 19.84 15.19 4.31
C ALA A 157 19.77 15.68 2.86
N THR A 158 20.85 15.47 2.10
CA THR A 158 20.91 15.78 0.67
C THR A 158 19.85 15.02 -0.13
N ALA A 159 19.71 13.70 0.12
CA ALA A 159 18.69 12.90 -0.55
C ALA A 159 17.26 13.28 -0.08
N PHE A 160 17.09 13.53 1.22
CA PHE A 160 15.82 13.85 1.86
C PHE A 160 15.23 15.18 1.36
N MET A 161 16.09 16.17 1.06
CA MET A 161 15.70 17.48 0.52
C MET A 161 15.89 17.60 -1.01
N SER A 162 16.15 16.49 -1.70
CA SER A 162 16.32 16.47 -3.16
C SER A 162 14.98 16.64 -3.91
N ALA A 163 15.04 16.78 -5.24
CA ALA A 163 13.84 16.79 -6.10
C ALA A 163 12.97 15.52 -5.97
N SER A 164 13.60 14.38 -5.63
CA SER A 164 12.89 13.12 -5.35
C SER A 164 12.41 13.02 -3.90
N GLY A 165 12.97 13.83 -3.00
CA GLY A 165 12.63 13.93 -1.58
C GLY A 165 11.51 14.94 -1.30
N ILE A 166 11.69 15.76 -0.25
CA ILE A 166 10.76 16.81 0.16
C ILE A 166 11.02 18.10 -0.63
N THR A 167 9.98 18.59 -1.30
CA THR A 167 9.98 19.86 -2.03
C THR A 167 8.78 20.72 -1.59
N ARG A 168 8.79 22.02 -1.88
CA ARG A 168 7.65 22.90 -1.57
C ARG A 168 6.40 22.44 -2.30
N VAL A 169 6.52 22.15 -3.60
CA VAL A 169 5.40 21.67 -4.42
C VAL A 169 4.78 20.39 -3.85
N LYS A 170 5.58 19.45 -3.32
CA LYS A 170 5.03 18.23 -2.70
C LYS A 170 4.28 18.53 -1.40
N LEU A 171 4.79 19.43 -0.57
CA LEU A 171 4.12 19.84 0.66
C LEU A 171 2.83 20.61 0.37
N GLU A 172 2.81 21.51 -0.62
CA GLU A 172 1.61 22.26 -1.00
C GLU A 172 0.47 21.32 -1.44
N ARG A 173 0.81 20.19 -2.06
CA ARG A 173 -0.17 19.17 -2.48
C ARG A 173 -0.78 18.38 -1.31
N LEU A 174 -0.22 18.47 -0.11
CA LEU A 174 -0.79 17.86 1.09
C LEU A 174 -1.93 18.71 1.65
N LYS A 175 -2.89 18.06 2.29
CA LYS A 175 -3.85 18.75 3.17
C LYS A 175 -3.10 19.31 4.39
N ALA A 176 -3.63 20.38 5.00
CA ALA A 176 -3.00 21.04 6.14
C ALA A 176 -2.76 20.08 7.33
N GLU A 177 -3.62 19.09 7.56
CA GLU A 177 -3.41 18.05 8.56
C GLU A 177 -2.16 17.22 8.25
N ALA A 178 -2.04 16.73 7.02
CA ALA A 178 -0.90 15.93 6.59
C ALA A 178 0.41 16.74 6.57
N GLN A 179 0.36 18.05 6.27
CA GLN A 179 1.52 18.93 6.39
C GLN A 179 2.02 19.01 7.84
N ARG A 180 1.11 19.16 8.80
CA ARG A 180 1.44 19.18 10.24
C ARG A 180 2.00 17.84 10.71
N ASP A 181 1.37 16.74 10.29
CA ASP A 181 1.83 15.39 10.63
C ASP A 181 3.21 15.11 10.03
N LEU A 182 3.50 15.62 8.82
CA LEU A 182 4.83 15.49 8.21
C LEU A 182 5.90 16.23 9.03
N VAL A 183 5.65 17.48 9.43
CA VAL A 183 6.58 18.22 10.31
C VAL A 183 6.79 17.46 11.62
N TYR A 184 5.71 16.90 12.19
CA TYR A 184 5.79 16.07 13.39
C TYR A 184 6.67 14.83 13.20
N GLU A 185 6.51 14.09 12.11
CA GLU A 185 7.35 12.92 11.79
C GLU A 185 8.84 13.28 11.70
N VAL A 186 9.20 14.43 11.10
CA VAL A 186 10.60 14.89 11.07
C VAL A 186 11.11 15.24 12.47
N ARG A 187 10.27 15.79 13.35
CA ARG A 187 10.63 15.99 14.78
C ARG A 187 10.86 14.67 15.50
N VAL A 188 10.08 13.63 15.21
CA VAL A 188 10.28 12.28 15.76
C VAL A 188 11.62 11.72 15.31
N VAL A 189 12.01 11.90 14.04
CA VAL A 189 13.35 11.53 13.54
C VAL A 189 14.45 12.26 14.33
N LEU A 190 14.33 13.57 14.53
CA LEU A 190 15.29 14.34 15.33
C LEU A 190 15.41 13.84 16.77
N ALA A 191 14.27 13.54 17.42
CA ALA A 191 14.27 12.98 18.77
C ALA A 191 14.98 11.61 18.81
N GLY A 192 14.68 10.73 17.86
CA GLY A 192 15.33 9.42 17.74
C GLY A 192 16.82 9.50 17.46
N VAL A 193 17.28 10.48 16.65
CA VAL A 193 18.71 10.75 16.43
C VAL A 193 19.39 11.13 17.73
N LYS A 194 18.81 12.05 18.52
CA LYS A 194 19.37 12.45 19.82
C LYS A 194 19.45 11.28 20.79
N GLU A 195 18.42 10.44 20.83
CA GLU A 195 18.41 9.23 21.66
C GLU A 195 19.49 8.23 21.23
N CYS A 196 19.64 7.97 19.92
CA CYS A 196 20.68 7.07 19.41
C CYS A 196 22.08 7.59 19.73
N ILE A 197 22.33 8.90 19.60
CA ILE A 197 23.62 9.51 19.99
C ILE A 197 23.89 9.27 21.47
N HIS A 198 22.90 9.54 22.33
CA HIS A 198 23.04 9.35 23.77
C HIS A 198 23.30 7.89 24.15
N ALA A 199 22.63 6.95 23.48
CA ALA A 199 22.77 5.51 23.71
C ALA A 199 23.96 4.87 22.98
N GLY A 200 24.69 5.60 22.14
CA GLY A 200 25.77 5.06 21.30
C GLY A 200 25.29 4.08 20.23
N TRP A 201 24.04 4.22 19.75
CA TRP A 201 23.45 3.38 18.71
C TRP A 201 23.65 3.97 17.31
N SER A 202 23.65 3.11 16.30
CA SER A 202 23.72 3.52 14.90
C SER A 202 22.50 4.35 14.49
N LEU A 203 22.75 5.50 13.84
CA LEU A 203 21.71 6.41 13.34
C LEU A 203 20.89 5.84 12.17
N ASP A 204 21.40 4.82 11.46
CA ASP A 204 20.70 4.16 10.35
C ASP A 204 19.33 3.59 10.75
N ARG A 205 19.11 3.37 12.05
CA ARG A 205 17.84 2.86 12.61
C ARG A 205 16.73 3.91 12.67
N VAL A 206 17.08 5.18 12.70
CA VAL A 206 16.14 6.30 12.93
C VAL A 206 16.03 7.23 11.72
N LEU A 207 17.01 7.25 10.82
CA LEU A 207 16.97 8.06 9.61
C LEU A 207 15.99 7.45 8.59
N LEU A 208 14.79 8.01 8.54
CA LEU A 208 13.74 7.62 7.59
C LEU A 208 13.91 8.33 6.25
N SER A 209 13.57 7.67 5.14
CA SER A 209 13.50 8.34 3.84
C SER A 209 12.34 9.34 3.79
N ALA A 210 12.43 10.32 2.88
CA ALA A 210 11.35 11.29 2.66
C ALA A 210 10.02 10.59 2.31
N ASP A 211 10.08 9.51 1.53
CA ASP A 211 8.88 8.75 1.16
C ASP A 211 8.20 8.11 2.37
N ILE A 212 8.97 7.53 3.31
CA ILE A 212 8.40 6.95 4.54
C ILE A 212 7.70 8.04 5.36
N VAL A 213 8.34 9.20 5.50
CA VAL A 213 7.78 10.36 6.23
C VAL A 213 6.49 10.85 5.58
N PHE A 214 6.46 11.01 4.25
CA PHE A 214 5.25 11.36 3.50
C PHE A 214 4.15 10.31 3.64
N SER A 215 4.48 9.02 3.51
CA SER A 215 3.50 7.93 3.60
C SER A 215 2.89 7.86 5.00
N ARG A 216 3.67 8.01 6.06
CA ARG A 216 3.17 8.04 7.45
C ARG A 216 2.25 9.23 7.70
N ALA A 217 2.70 10.43 7.33
CA ALA A 217 1.90 11.65 7.47
C ALA A 217 0.58 11.55 6.70
N TYR A 218 0.61 11.05 5.46
CA TYR A 218 -0.61 10.84 4.69
C TYR A 218 -1.51 9.77 5.32
N ALA A 219 -0.95 8.63 5.73
CA ALA A 219 -1.71 7.56 6.35
C ALA A 219 -2.38 8.00 7.66
N ALA A 220 -1.73 8.85 8.46
CA ALA A 220 -2.32 9.41 9.67
C ALA A 220 -3.62 10.19 9.40
N THR A 221 -3.73 10.84 8.24
CA THR A 221 -4.95 11.56 7.84
C THR A 221 -6.05 10.68 7.24
N GLN A 222 -5.73 9.43 6.86
CA GLN A 222 -6.69 8.53 6.26
C GLN A 222 -7.43 7.72 7.35
N PRO A 223 -8.75 7.54 7.22
CA PRO A 223 -9.46 6.65 8.12
C PRO A 223 -9.03 5.19 7.88
N PRO A 224 -9.05 4.32 8.91
CA PRO A 224 -8.73 2.90 8.75
C PRO A 224 -9.56 2.18 7.67
N SER A 225 -10.81 2.59 7.48
CA SER A 225 -11.70 2.05 6.45
C SER A 225 -11.13 2.19 5.04
N THR A 226 -10.55 3.33 4.70
CA THR A 226 -9.95 3.57 3.37
C THR A 226 -8.75 2.65 3.12
N ARG A 227 -7.90 2.42 4.14
CA ARG A 227 -6.79 1.46 4.03
C ARG A 227 -7.29 0.02 3.94
N PHE A 228 -8.33 -0.32 4.71
CA PHE A 228 -8.97 -1.63 4.63
C PHE A 228 -9.59 -1.88 3.25
N ASP A 229 -10.23 -0.89 2.64
CA ASP A 229 -10.77 -1.01 1.28
C ASP A 229 -9.67 -1.30 0.25
N LYS A 230 -8.48 -0.71 0.39
CA LYS A 230 -7.32 -1.07 -0.46
C LYS A 230 -6.94 -2.53 -0.30
N LEU A 231 -6.86 -3.02 0.94
CA LEU A 231 -6.56 -4.41 1.23
C LEU A 231 -7.58 -5.35 0.58
N VAL A 232 -8.87 -5.04 0.73
CA VAL A 232 -9.97 -5.81 0.12
C VAL A 232 -9.89 -5.80 -1.42
N ASN A 233 -9.63 -4.64 -2.03
CA ASN A 233 -9.47 -4.53 -3.48
C ASN A 233 -8.31 -5.38 -4.02
N ILE A 234 -7.22 -5.52 -3.25
CA ILE A 234 -6.09 -6.39 -3.61
C ILE A 234 -6.53 -7.86 -3.60
N LEU A 235 -7.32 -8.29 -2.60
CA LEU A 235 -7.89 -9.64 -2.57
C LEU A 235 -8.84 -9.89 -3.75
N ASP A 236 -9.67 -8.90 -4.11
CA ASP A 236 -10.53 -9.00 -5.30
C ASP A 236 -9.70 -9.17 -6.58
N CYS A 237 -8.56 -8.48 -6.69
CA CYS A 237 -7.64 -8.67 -7.82
C CYS A 237 -7.02 -10.07 -7.84
N LEU A 238 -6.65 -10.63 -6.69
CA LEU A 238 -6.18 -12.01 -6.58
C LEU A 238 -7.25 -13.01 -7.06
N ILE A 239 -8.50 -12.85 -6.61
CA ILE A 239 -9.62 -13.70 -7.06
C ILE A 239 -9.76 -13.64 -8.59
N ILE A 240 -9.70 -12.45 -9.17
CA ILE A 240 -9.76 -12.25 -10.63
C ILE A 240 -8.62 -12.97 -11.34
N LEU A 241 -7.39 -12.86 -10.82
CA LEU A 241 -6.21 -13.54 -11.39
C LEU A 241 -6.35 -15.07 -11.32
N TYR A 242 -6.77 -15.61 -10.18
CA TYR A 242 -6.96 -17.05 -10.01
C TYR A 242 -8.04 -17.60 -10.93
N ARG A 243 -9.17 -16.89 -11.10
CA ARG A 243 -10.22 -17.27 -12.06
C ARG A 243 -9.73 -17.34 -13.51
N SER A 244 -8.67 -16.60 -13.85
CA SER A 244 -8.08 -16.62 -15.19
C SER A 244 -7.09 -17.76 -15.42
N SER A 245 -6.65 -18.43 -14.36
CA SER A 245 -5.71 -19.55 -14.40
C SER A 245 -6.44 -20.88 -14.52
N ALA A 246 -5.82 -21.88 -15.16
CA ALA A 246 -6.37 -23.22 -15.24
C ALA A 246 -6.22 -23.96 -13.89
N ASN A 247 -7.16 -24.84 -13.56
CA ASN A 247 -7.10 -25.76 -12.41
C ASN A 247 -7.11 -25.11 -11.01
N THR A 248 -7.61 -23.88 -10.87
CA THR A 248 -7.64 -23.11 -9.60
C THR A 248 -9.05 -23.00 -8.99
N ALA A 249 -10.02 -23.82 -9.41
CA ALA A 249 -11.42 -23.66 -8.97
C ALA A 249 -11.60 -23.75 -7.44
N ALA A 250 -10.94 -24.71 -6.80
CA ALA A 250 -10.97 -24.85 -5.34
C ALA A 250 -10.30 -23.64 -4.64
N ASP A 251 -9.21 -23.13 -5.21
CA ASP A 251 -8.53 -21.94 -4.70
C ASP A 251 -9.39 -20.68 -4.80
N VAL A 252 -10.11 -20.51 -5.91
CA VAL A 252 -11.07 -19.42 -6.10
C VAL A 252 -12.17 -19.48 -5.04
N GLU A 253 -12.74 -20.66 -4.79
CA GLU A 253 -13.77 -20.84 -3.75
C GLU A 253 -13.23 -20.47 -2.36
N GLN A 254 -12.00 -20.87 -2.04
CA GLN A 254 -11.38 -20.53 -0.75
C GLN A 254 -11.14 -19.02 -0.60
N LEU A 255 -10.64 -18.35 -1.64
CA LEU A 255 -10.45 -16.90 -1.65
C LEU A 255 -11.79 -16.13 -1.54
N GLU A 256 -12.84 -16.61 -2.21
CA GLU A 256 -14.18 -16.03 -2.12
C GLU A 256 -14.80 -16.18 -0.72
N LYS A 257 -14.62 -17.34 -0.08
CA LYS A 257 -15.02 -17.53 1.33
C LYS A 257 -14.29 -16.56 2.25
N ALA A 258 -12.97 -16.40 2.07
CA ALA A 258 -12.18 -15.44 2.84
C ALA A 258 -12.65 -13.99 2.61
N ARG A 259 -12.96 -13.63 1.36
CA ARG A 259 -13.51 -12.33 0.98
C ARG A 259 -14.88 -12.07 1.62
N ALA A 260 -15.75 -13.08 1.67
CA ALA A 260 -17.06 -12.99 2.32
C ALA A 260 -16.95 -12.83 3.84
N LEU A 261 -15.98 -13.49 4.49
CA LEU A 261 -15.70 -13.31 5.92
C LEU A 261 -15.29 -11.86 6.25
N LEU A 262 -14.48 -11.23 5.39
CA LEU A 262 -14.10 -9.83 5.54
C LEU A 262 -15.30 -8.88 5.40
N ASP A 263 -16.29 -9.21 4.57
CA ASP A 263 -17.51 -8.43 4.36
C ASP A 263 -18.62 -8.70 5.38
N HIS A 264 -18.49 -9.76 6.18
CA HIS A 264 -19.46 -10.07 7.22
C HIS A 264 -19.64 -8.85 8.13
N ARG A 265 -20.89 -8.48 8.41
CA ARG A 265 -21.21 -7.29 9.19
C ARG A 265 -21.51 -7.66 10.63
N MET A 266 -20.85 -7.00 11.57
CA MET A 266 -21.13 -7.13 12.99
C MET A 266 -21.68 -5.81 13.56
N PRO A 267 -22.58 -5.87 14.54
CA PRO A 267 -22.99 -4.70 15.32
C PRO A 267 -21.82 -4.23 16.20
N VAL A 268 -21.49 -2.95 16.11
CA VAL A 268 -20.45 -2.26 16.90
C VAL A 268 -21.08 -1.05 17.56
N GLY A 269 -21.14 -1.05 18.90
CA GLY A 269 -21.64 0.09 19.66
C GLY A 269 -21.83 -0.19 21.14
N VAL A 270 -21.76 0.87 21.94
CA VAL A 270 -22.30 0.93 23.31
C VAL A 270 -23.54 1.80 23.22
N HIS A 271 -24.67 1.30 23.73
CA HIS A 271 -26.01 1.91 23.69
C HIS A 271 -25.99 3.45 23.81
N PRO A 272 -26.77 4.22 23.01
CA PRO A 272 -27.90 3.81 22.17
C PRO A 272 -27.60 3.64 20.67
N VAL A 273 -26.38 3.89 20.19
CA VAL A 273 -26.07 3.85 18.75
C VAL A 273 -25.34 2.57 18.39
N VAL A 274 -26.05 1.61 17.78
CA VAL A 274 -25.47 0.40 17.20
C VAL A 274 -25.19 0.66 15.72
N LEU A 275 -23.92 0.70 15.33
CA LEU A 275 -23.51 0.80 13.92
C LEU A 275 -23.17 -0.60 13.40
N THR A 276 -23.50 -0.91 12.15
CA THR A 276 -23.00 -2.13 11.51
C THR A 276 -21.69 -1.83 10.79
N ARG A 277 -20.64 -2.60 11.07
CA ARG A 277 -19.33 -2.50 10.40
C ARG A 277 -18.88 -3.86 9.91
N ARG A 278 -18.06 -3.88 8.86
CA ARG A 278 -17.40 -5.11 8.39
C ARG A 278 -16.47 -5.65 9.47
N VAL A 279 -16.53 -6.94 9.78
CA VAL A 279 -15.70 -7.59 10.79
C VAL A 279 -14.22 -7.33 10.49
N GLY A 280 -13.80 -7.51 9.25
CA GLY A 280 -12.43 -7.25 8.83
C GLY A 280 -12.01 -5.79 9.08
N GLU A 281 -12.89 -4.83 8.83
CA GLU A 281 -12.62 -3.40 9.05
C GLU A 281 -12.44 -3.07 10.54
N VAL A 282 -13.26 -3.66 11.41
CA VAL A 282 -13.17 -3.47 12.87
C VAL A 282 -11.83 -3.97 13.40
N HIS A 283 -11.42 -5.17 13.00
CA HIS A 283 -10.14 -5.73 13.41
C HIS A 283 -8.97 -4.94 12.83
N PHE A 284 -9.04 -4.58 11.55
CA PHE A 284 -8.02 -3.77 10.89
C PHE A 284 -7.86 -2.41 11.57
N ALA A 285 -8.96 -1.75 11.94
CA ALA A 285 -8.95 -0.49 12.67
C ALA A 285 -8.34 -0.60 14.08
N GLY A 286 -8.33 -1.78 14.69
CA GLY A 286 -7.69 -2.04 15.97
C GLY A 286 -6.16 -2.18 15.90
N LEU A 287 -5.58 -2.27 14.70
CA LEU A 287 -4.13 -2.35 14.51
C LEU A 287 -3.47 -0.96 14.64
N PRO A 288 -2.23 -0.87 15.15
CA PRO A 288 -1.41 0.34 15.02
C PRO A 288 -1.28 0.80 13.57
N LEU A 289 -1.17 2.10 13.33
CA LEU A 289 -1.12 2.68 11.98
C LEU A 289 -0.02 2.04 11.11
N ASP A 290 1.20 1.88 11.66
CA ASP A 290 2.31 1.25 10.94
C ASP A 290 1.99 -0.18 10.49
N GLN A 291 1.25 -0.96 11.30
CA GLN A 291 0.82 -2.30 10.93
C GLN A 291 -0.26 -2.28 9.87
N GLN A 292 -1.18 -1.31 9.91
CA GLN A 292 -2.18 -1.12 8.85
C GLN A 292 -1.52 -0.80 7.49
N VAL A 293 -0.51 0.08 7.49
CA VAL A 293 0.24 0.44 6.28
C VAL A 293 1.02 -0.78 5.76
N ALA A 294 1.77 -1.45 6.63
CA ALA A 294 2.54 -2.64 6.26
C ALA A 294 1.64 -3.78 5.71
N ALA A 295 0.43 -3.94 6.23
CA ALA A 295 -0.53 -4.92 5.73
C ALA A 295 -0.93 -4.65 4.27
N VAL A 296 -1.19 -3.39 3.91
CA VAL A 296 -1.53 -3.01 2.53
C VAL A 296 -0.32 -3.16 1.61
N GLU A 297 0.87 -2.76 2.05
CA GLU A 297 2.12 -2.93 1.28
C GLU A 297 2.43 -4.41 1.01
N ASN A 298 2.40 -5.26 2.04
CA ASN A 298 2.63 -6.69 1.91
C ASN A 298 1.61 -7.35 0.97
N ALA A 299 0.33 -6.95 1.05
CA ALA A 299 -0.70 -7.45 0.15
C ALA A 299 -0.43 -7.04 -1.32
N ARG A 300 0.04 -5.80 -1.54
CA ARG A 300 0.40 -5.31 -2.87
C ARG A 300 1.56 -6.09 -3.46
N ASP A 301 2.62 -6.32 -2.67
CA ASP A 301 3.79 -7.09 -3.08
C ASP A 301 3.45 -8.55 -3.36
N LEU A 302 2.55 -9.13 -2.55
CA LEU A 302 2.01 -10.47 -2.78
C LEU A 302 1.30 -10.54 -4.15
N LEU A 303 0.36 -9.63 -4.42
CA LEU A 303 -0.35 -9.56 -5.70
C LEU A 303 0.62 -9.34 -6.87
N PHE A 304 1.63 -8.50 -6.70
CA PHE A 304 2.67 -8.30 -7.72
C PHE A 304 3.43 -9.60 -8.01
N SER A 305 3.84 -10.35 -6.98
CA SER A 305 4.51 -11.64 -7.16
C SER A 305 3.61 -12.65 -7.89
N MET A 306 2.32 -12.69 -7.56
CA MET A 306 1.36 -13.57 -8.24
C MET A 306 1.16 -13.19 -9.71
N CYS A 307 1.07 -11.89 -10.00
CA CYS A 307 1.01 -11.40 -11.38
C CYS A 307 2.27 -11.79 -12.17
N ARG A 308 3.46 -11.72 -11.54
CA ARG A 308 4.73 -12.12 -12.15
C ARG A 308 4.75 -13.61 -12.46
N GLU A 309 4.41 -14.46 -11.50
CA GLU A 309 4.36 -15.91 -11.69
C GLU A 309 3.39 -16.30 -12.81
N HIS A 310 2.20 -15.70 -12.81
CA HIS A 310 1.23 -15.87 -13.88
C HIS A 310 1.76 -15.41 -15.25
N HIS A 311 2.45 -14.26 -15.31
CA HIS A 311 3.06 -13.77 -16.54
C HIS A 311 4.13 -14.73 -17.08
N GLU A 312 4.94 -15.31 -16.18
CA GLU A 312 5.96 -16.30 -16.48
C GLU A 312 5.40 -17.71 -16.74
N GLN A 313 4.06 -17.86 -16.80
CA GLN A 313 3.36 -19.13 -16.99
C GLN A 313 3.69 -20.18 -15.92
N LYS A 314 4.08 -19.74 -14.72
CA LYS A 314 4.29 -20.61 -13.57
C LYS A 314 2.94 -20.92 -12.90
N PRO A 315 2.80 -22.12 -12.29
CA PRO A 315 1.62 -22.41 -11.50
C PRO A 315 1.55 -21.44 -10.32
N LEU A 316 0.36 -20.89 -10.09
CA LEU A 316 0.11 -20.08 -8.89
C LEU A 316 0.18 -20.96 -7.64
N PRO A 317 0.65 -20.45 -6.50
CA PRO A 317 0.64 -21.18 -5.24
C PRO A 317 -0.79 -21.47 -4.80
N SER A 318 -0.97 -22.39 -3.85
CA SER A 318 -2.28 -22.62 -3.28
C SER A 318 -2.79 -21.36 -2.55
N SER A 319 -4.09 -21.11 -2.67
CA SER A 319 -4.77 -20.00 -2.00
C SER A 319 -4.58 -20.01 -0.48
N SER A 320 -4.39 -21.19 0.10
CA SER A 320 -4.13 -21.33 1.54
C SER A 320 -2.83 -20.67 1.98
N VAL A 321 -1.74 -20.85 1.22
CA VAL A 321 -0.45 -20.19 1.51
C VAL A 321 -0.61 -18.68 1.37
N LEU A 322 -1.37 -18.23 0.36
CA LEU A 322 -1.64 -16.80 0.17
C LEU A 322 -2.45 -16.20 1.32
N LEU A 323 -3.51 -16.87 1.75
CA LEU A 323 -4.36 -16.40 2.84
C LEU A 323 -3.61 -16.34 4.17
N GLU A 324 -2.67 -17.26 4.42
CA GLU A 324 -1.78 -17.17 5.57
C GLU A 324 -0.92 -15.90 5.52
N HIS A 325 -0.27 -15.63 4.39
CA HIS A 325 0.54 -14.41 4.23
C HIS A 325 -0.32 -13.14 4.32
N PHE A 326 -1.49 -13.14 3.68
CA PHE A 326 -2.41 -12.02 3.63
C PHE A 326 -3.00 -11.70 5.02
N PHE A 327 -3.37 -12.72 5.79
CA PHE A 327 -3.95 -12.55 7.13
C PHE A 327 -2.93 -12.50 8.26
N ALA A 328 -1.69 -12.95 8.07
CA ALA A 328 -0.62 -12.75 9.05
C ALA A 328 -0.46 -11.26 9.40
N ALA A 329 -0.64 -10.38 8.41
CA ALA A 329 -0.60 -8.94 8.61
C ALA A 329 -1.76 -8.39 9.47
N LEU A 330 -2.88 -9.12 9.57
CA LEU A 330 -4.03 -8.74 10.39
C LEU A 330 -3.92 -9.20 11.85
N GLN A 331 -2.96 -10.08 12.16
CA GLN A 331 -2.72 -10.64 13.50
C GLN A 331 -3.99 -11.19 14.21
N HIS A 332 -5.01 -11.62 13.46
CA HIS A 332 -6.28 -12.06 14.06
C HIS A 332 -6.32 -13.59 14.23
N PRO A 333 -6.37 -14.12 15.45
CA PRO A 333 -6.34 -15.56 15.69
C PRO A 333 -7.48 -16.33 15.01
N GLU A 334 -8.68 -15.76 14.91
CA GLU A 334 -9.81 -16.46 14.27
C GLU A 334 -9.80 -16.37 12.74
N LEU A 335 -9.23 -15.31 12.15
CA LEU A 335 -9.05 -15.26 10.69
C LEU A 335 -7.94 -16.24 10.28
N LEU A 336 -6.89 -16.32 11.10
CA LEU A 336 -5.84 -17.33 10.96
C LEU A 336 -6.39 -18.74 11.20
N ARG A 337 -7.28 -18.94 12.17
CA ARG A 337 -7.95 -20.23 12.41
C ARG A 337 -8.85 -20.60 11.23
N GLY A 338 -9.63 -19.67 10.68
CA GLY A 338 -10.44 -19.90 9.48
C GLY A 338 -9.59 -20.28 8.26
N ALA A 339 -8.45 -19.60 8.05
CA ALA A 339 -7.49 -19.96 7.00
C ALA A 339 -6.89 -21.36 7.21
N ARG A 340 -6.56 -21.72 8.46
CA ARG A 340 -6.02 -23.04 8.84
C ARG A 340 -7.05 -24.17 8.79
N LEU A 341 -8.30 -23.92 9.14
CA LEU A 341 -9.36 -24.92 9.01
C LEU A 341 -9.68 -25.20 7.53
N GLY A 342 -9.56 -24.19 6.66
CA GLY A 342 -9.60 -24.40 5.20
C GLY A 342 -8.46 -25.31 4.72
N LEU A 343 -7.25 -25.16 5.26
CA LEU A 343 -6.09 -26.03 4.99
C LEU A 343 -6.37 -27.49 5.39
N GLU A 344 -6.95 -27.70 6.58
CA GLU A 344 -7.24 -29.04 7.11
C GLU A 344 -8.36 -29.74 6.30
N GLN A 345 -9.39 -29.01 5.87
CA GLN A 345 -10.46 -29.56 5.03
C GLN A 345 -9.97 -29.94 3.62
N ASN A 346 -9.07 -29.16 3.02
CA ASN A 346 -8.48 -29.47 1.72
C ASN A 346 -7.48 -30.63 1.79
N ALA A 347 -6.71 -30.74 2.88
CA ALA A 347 -5.83 -31.88 3.14
C ALA A 347 -6.64 -33.18 3.34
N ALA A 348 -7.78 -33.10 4.04
CA ALA A 348 -8.71 -34.23 4.18
C ALA A 348 -9.34 -34.65 2.85
N TYR A 349 -9.75 -33.69 2.00
CA TYR A 349 -10.29 -33.99 0.66
C TYR A 349 -9.26 -34.62 -0.28
N SER A 350 -7.99 -34.26 -0.15
CA SER A 350 -6.89 -34.80 -0.98
C SER A 350 -6.39 -36.16 -0.50
N SER A 351 -6.74 -36.58 0.73
CA SER A 351 -6.22 -37.79 1.38
C SER A 351 -7.28 -38.84 1.74
N SER A 352 -8.57 -38.56 1.60
CA SER A 352 -9.62 -39.49 2.05
C SER A 352 -10.35 -40.22 0.92
N SER A 353 -10.12 -41.53 0.88
CA SER A 353 -11.16 -42.53 0.62
C SER A 353 -12.27 -42.40 1.70
N PRO A 354 -13.53 -42.78 1.42
CA PRO A 354 -14.69 -42.35 2.21
C PRO A 354 -14.67 -42.88 3.65
N PRO A 355 -14.79 -42.01 4.68
CA PRO A 355 -14.95 -42.46 6.06
C PRO A 355 -16.41 -42.66 6.43
N SER A 356 -16.62 -43.70 7.24
CA SER A 356 -17.90 -44.10 7.86
C SER A 356 -18.37 -43.06 8.91
N PRO A 357 -19.69 -42.87 9.13
CA PRO A 357 -20.20 -41.77 9.94
C PRO A 357 -20.40 -42.15 11.42
N ALA A 358 -20.06 -41.24 12.34
CA ALA A 358 -20.76 -40.97 13.64
C ALA A 358 -19.96 -39.91 14.46
N PRO A 359 -20.50 -39.36 15.57
CA PRO A 359 -21.64 -38.44 15.63
C PRO A 359 -21.33 -37.13 16.39
N LEU A 360 -22.31 -36.21 16.37
CA LEU A 360 -22.32 -34.87 16.97
C LEU A 360 -22.00 -34.81 18.47
N VAL A 361 -21.25 -33.78 18.87
CA VAL A 361 -21.22 -33.27 20.25
C VAL A 361 -21.36 -31.74 20.23
N ASP A 362 -22.29 -31.29 21.06
CA ASP A 362 -22.65 -29.92 21.44
C ASP A 362 -21.50 -29.22 22.18
N SER A 363 -21.22 -27.94 21.87
CA SER A 363 -20.40 -27.10 22.76
C SER A 363 -20.82 -25.63 22.70
N THR A 364 -21.49 -25.19 23.75
CA THR A 364 -21.65 -23.78 24.12
C THR A 364 -20.36 -23.28 24.79
N TRP A 365 -19.91 -22.05 24.48
CA TRP A 365 -18.86 -21.37 25.25
C TRP A 365 -19.14 -19.86 25.41
N PRO A 366 -18.73 -19.21 26.53
CA PRO A 366 -19.12 -17.85 26.87
C PRO A 366 -18.08 -16.77 26.50
N ALA A 367 -18.56 -15.53 26.62
CA ALA A 367 -17.89 -14.25 26.37
C ALA A 367 -16.53 -14.06 27.08
N TYR A 368 -15.54 -13.59 26.32
CA TYR A 368 -14.28 -13.06 26.86
C TYR A 368 -13.81 -11.86 26.01
N LEU A 369 -14.27 -10.66 26.39
CA LEU A 369 -13.68 -9.38 25.94
C LEU A 369 -13.72 -8.40 27.11
N ALA A 370 -12.65 -8.40 27.91
CA ALA A 370 -12.32 -7.27 28.77
C ALA A 370 -10.80 -7.20 28.95
N GLN A 371 -10.28 -5.97 28.95
CA GLN A 371 -8.91 -5.56 29.25
C GLN A 371 -7.96 -5.46 28.04
N ARG A 372 -7.96 -4.28 27.41
CA ARG A 372 -6.76 -3.67 26.85
C ARG A 372 -6.60 -2.24 27.40
N PRO A 373 -5.37 -1.72 27.57
CA PRO A 373 -5.12 -0.43 28.20
C PRO A 373 -5.53 0.72 27.26
N ASP A 374 -6.14 1.73 27.87
CA ASP A 374 -6.61 2.97 27.27
C ASP A 374 -5.40 3.82 26.81
N TRP A 375 -5.07 3.81 25.51
CA TRP A 375 -4.07 4.72 24.94
C TRP A 375 -4.73 6.08 24.68
N ARG A 376 -4.98 6.85 25.73
CA ARG A 376 -5.38 8.25 25.53
C ARG A 376 -4.13 9.09 25.26
N LEU A 377 -4.09 9.70 24.08
CA LEU A 377 -3.21 10.82 23.79
C LEU A 377 -3.35 11.91 24.87
N PRO A 378 -2.26 12.56 25.32
CA PRO A 378 -2.36 13.67 26.26
C PRO A 378 -3.17 14.81 25.63
N ARG A 379 -4.27 15.20 26.29
CA ARG A 379 -5.03 16.40 25.95
C ARG A 379 -4.08 17.60 25.97
N ALA A 380 -4.03 18.32 24.85
CA ALA A 380 -3.44 19.64 24.80
C ALA A 380 -4.04 20.51 25.91
N ALA A 381 -3.18 21.12 26.72
CA ALA A 381 -3.56 22.05 27.78
C ALA A 381 -4.36 23.21 27.16
N GLN A 382 -5.59 23.38 27.63
CA GLN A 382 -6.37 24.58 27.36
C GLN A 382 -5.72 25.75 28.09
N THR A 383 -5.26 26.75 27.33
CA THR A 383 -4.87 28.05 27.87
C THR A 383 -6.12 28.80 28.36
N PRO A 384 -6.12 29.37 29.58
CA PRO A 384 -7.25 30.18 30.04
C PRO A 384 -7.22 31.55 29.37
N HIS A 385 -8.31 31.92 28.69
CA HIS A 385 -8.58 33.30 28.31
C HIS A 385 -9.02 34.07 29.56
N HIS A 386 -8.15 34.94 30.08
CA HIS A 386 -8.57 36.03 30.95
C HIS A 386 -9.16 37.15 30.08
N TYR A 387 -10.46 37.37 30.21
CA TYR A 387 -11.07 38.65 29.87
C TYR A 387 -10.78 39.63 31.01
N SER A 388 -10.27 40.80 30.66
CA SER A 388 -10.38 42.04 31.45
C SER A 388 -11.37 42.96 30.76
#